data_AF-A0A1W9RW93-F1
#
_entry.id   AF-A0A1W9RW93-F1
#
_cell.length_a   1.000
_cell.length_b   1.000
_cell.length_c   1.000
_cell.angle_alpha   90.00
_cell.angle_beta   90.00
_cell.angle_gamma   90.00
#
_symmetry.space_group_name_H-M   'P 1'
#
loop_
_entity.id
_entity.type
_entity.pdbx_description
1 polymer ?
#
loop_
_entity_poly.entity_id
_entity_poly.type
_entity_poly.pdbx_seq_one_letter_code
_entity_poly.pdbx_strand_id
1 'polypeptide(L)'
;MKKLHFPQPFNHQHPPVRNVNEIFEEQLTFGQRAADSVARFVGTWKFIIIQTIILAIWVTLNIVAWFHHWDPYPFILMNLTLSFQAAYTAPLIMMSQNRQAEHDRIEAHNDYLINQKSEKEIRAILEHLAAQDEALLELHEMLREKRGKE
;
A
#
# COMPACT_ATOMS: atom_id res chain seq x y z
N MET A 1 -32.59 25.30 38.66
CA MET A 1 -32.42 24.35 37.54
C MET A 1 -31.09 24.65 36.89
N LYS A 2 -30.16 23.69 36.88
CA LYS A 2 -28.94 23.84 36.08
C LYS A 2 -29.36 23.81 34.61
N LYS A 3 -28.82 24.68 33.76
CA LYS A 3 -29.09 24.62 32.32
C LYS A 3 -28.18 23.53 31.75
N LEU A 4 -28.76 22.42 31.30
CA LEU A 4 -28.05 21.40 30.53
C LEU A 4 -27.49 22.02 29.25
N HIS A 5 -26.18 21.89 29.06
CA HIS A 5 -25.49 22.42 27.90
C HIS A 5 -24.98 21.27 27.05
N PHE A 6 -25.62 21.03 25.91
CA PHE A 6 -25.16 20.04 24.95
C PHE A 6 -24.11 20.65 24.01
N PRO A 7 -23.07 19.89 23.62
CA PRO A 7 -22.15 20.28 22.56
C PRO A 7 -22.90 20.45 21.22
N GLN A 8 -22.34 21.27 20.31
CA GLN A 8 -22.95 21.47 18.99
C GLN A 8 -22.82 20.21 18.12
N PRO A 9 -23.82 19.90 17.28
CA PRO A 9 -23.78 18.71 16.43
C PRO A 9 -22.59 18.77 15.48
N PHE A 10 -21.82 17.69 15.43
CA PHE A 10 -20.65 17.60 14.57
C PHE A 10 -21.09 17.61 13.09
N ASN A 11 -20.61 18.58 12.31
CA ASN A 11 -20.99 18.73 10.91
C ASN A 11 -20.02 17.95 10.00
N HIS A 12 -20.50 16.87 9.38
CA HIS A 12 -19.70 16.06 8.46
C HIS A 12 -19.59 16.70 7.07
N GLN A 13 -18.72 17.69 6.92
CA GLN A 13 -18.33 18.19 5.61
C GLN A 13 -17.12 17.42 5.10
N HIS A 14 -17.30 16.64 4.03
CA HIS A 14 -16.18 16.05 3.33
C HIS A 14 -16.45 15.91 1.83
N PRO A 15 -15.44 16.19 0.99
CA PRO A 15 -15.48 15.81 -0.41
C PRO A 15 -15.56 14.28 -0.53
N PRO A 16 -16.09 13.75 -1.65
CA PRO A 16 -16.22 12.32 -1.87
C PRO A 16 -14.87 11.61 -1.72
N VAL A 17 -14.88 10.43 -1.10
CA VAL A 17 -13.69 9.57 -0.97
C VAL A 17 -13.18 9.26 -2.37
N ARG A 18 -12.08 9.91 -2.76
CA ARG A 18 -11.43 9.66 -4.04
C ARG A 18 -10.34 8.64 -3.83
N ASN A 19 -10.37 7.58 -4.62
CA ASN A 19 -9.38 6.51 -4.51
C ASN A 19 -8.01 7.04 -4.95
N VAL A 20 -7.05 7.05 -4.03
CA VAL A 20 -5.67 7.50 -4.28
C VAL A 20 -5.03 6.68 -5.39
N ASN A 21 -5.42 5.41 -5.53
CA ASN A 21 -4.91 4.51 -6.56
C ASN A 21 -5.33 4.94 -7.97
N GLU A 22 -6.54 5.47 -8.15
CA GLU A 22 -7.03 5.91 -9.46
C GLU A 22 -6.25 7.14 -9.97
N ILE A 23 -5.92 8.07 -9.07
CA ILE A 23 -5.15 9.27 -9.39
C ILE A 23 -3.72 8.89 -9.79
N PHE A 24 -3.15 7.88 -9.15
CA PHE A 24 -1.78 7.43 -9.42
C PHE A 24 -1.70 6.63 -10.73
N GLU A 25 -2.69 5.78 -11.03
CA GLU A 25 -2.74 5.02 -12.28
C GLU A 25 -2.94 5.92 -13.51
N GLU A 26 -3.73 6.98 -13.40
CA GLU A 26 -4.04 7.91 -14.50
C GLU A 26 -2.80 8.71 -14.97
N GLN A 27 -1.75 8.81 -14.14
CA GLN A 27 -0.52 9.53 -14.44
C GLN A 27 0.60 8.65 -15.02
N LEU A 28 0.41 7.34 -15.15
CA LEU A 28 1.47 6.43 -15.60
C LEU A 28 1.72 6.55 -17.11
N THR A 29 2.96 6.89 -17.46
CA THR A 29 3.40 6.84 -18.86
C THR A 29 3.52 5.39 -19.36
N PHE A 30 3.45 5.19 -20.68
CA PHE A 30 3.57 3.87 -21.29
C PHE A 30 4.87 3.14 -20.91
N GLY A 31 5.99 3.87 -20.83
CA GLY A 31 7.29 3.32 -20.42
C GLY A 31 7.31 2.84 -18.97
N GLN A 32 6.67 3.58 -18.06
CA GLN A 32 6.55 3.17 -16.66
C GLN A 32 5.73 1.88 -16.53
N ARG A 33 4.57 1.81 -17.20
CA ARG A 33 3.73 0.59 -17.20
C ARG A 33 4.48 -0.64 -17.72
N ALA A 34 5.31 -0.46 -18.76
CA ALA A 34 6.15 -1.53 -19.28
C ALA A 34 7.23 -1.97 -18.28
N ALA A 35 7.95 -1.02 -17.68
CA ALA A 35 8.98 -1.30 -16.67
C ALA A 35 8.40 -2.06 -15.46
N ASP A 36 7.19 -1.69 -15.01
CA ASP A 36 6.52 -2.34 -13.89
C ASP A 36 6.04 -3.74 -14.22
N SER A 37 5.61 -3.96 -15.46
CA SER A 37 5.27 -5.29 -15.94
C SER A 37 6.51 -6.19 -15.96
N VAL A 38 7.64 -5.67 -16.43
CA VAL A 38 8.92 -6.39 -16.48
C VAL A 38 9.44 -6.67 -15.07
N ALA A 39 9.42 -5.68 -14.18
CA ALA A 39 9.87 -5.84 -12.80
C ALA A 39 9.03 -6.89 -12.03
N ARG A 40 7.71 -6.85 -12.18
CA ARG A 40 6.81 -7.88 -11.60
C ARG A 40 7.10 -9.28 -12.14
N PHE A 41 7.40 -9.39 -13.44
CA PHE A 41 7.75 -10.66 -14.05
C PHE A 41 9.08 -11.22 -13.53
N VAL A 42 10.12 -10.38 -13.49
CA VAL A 42 11.46 -10.76 -12.99
C VAL A 42 11.44 -11.16 -11.52
N GLY A 43 10.57 -10.55 -10.70
CA GLY A 43 10.42 -10.88 -9.27
C GLY A 43 9.67 -12.19 -8.97
N THR A 44 9.20 -12.93 -9.98
CA THR A 44 8.37 -14.13 -9.76
C THR A 44 9.22 -15.41 -9.71
N TRP A 45 8.90 -16.34 -8.80
CA TRP A 45 9.55 -17.67 -8.71
C TRP A 45 9.56 -18.46 -10.03
N LYS A 46 8.51 -18.32 -10.84
CA LYS A 46 8.40 -18.93 -12.18
C LYS A 46 9.50 -18.46 -13.14
N PHE A 47 9.91 -17.19 -13.07
CA PHE A 47 10.97 -16.63 -13.92
C PHE A 47 12.32 -17.29 -13.61
N ILE A 48 12.65 -17.43 -12.32
CA ILE A 48 13.89 -18.07 -11.87
C ILE A 48 13.96 -19.52 -12.36
N ILE A 49 12.86 -20.29 -12.27
CA ILE A 49 12.81 -21.68 -12.73
C ILE A 49 13.06 -21.76 -14.25
N ILE A 50 12.36 -20.94 -15.04
CA ILE A 50 12.52 -20.91 -16.50
C ILE A 50 13.96 -20.51 -16.87
N GLN A 51 14.51 -19.47 -16.23
CA GLN A 51 15.88 -19.01 -16.46
C GLN A 51 16.90 -20.11 -16.17
N THR A 52 16.76 -20.84 -15.06
CA THR A 52 17.64 -21.96 -14.70
C THR A 52 17.56 -23.10 -15.71
N ILE A 53 16.36 -23.44 -16.19
CA ILE A 53 16.17 -24.47 -17.23
C ILE A 53 16.85 -24.05 -18.53
N ILE A 54 16.68 -22.80 -18.96
CA ILE A 54 17.33 -22.28 -20.17
C ILE A 54 18.86 -22.38 -20.05
N LEU A 55 19.42 -21.96 -18.91
CA LEU A 55 20.86 -22.07 -18.66
C LEU A 55 21.34 -23.52 -18.67
N ALA A 56 20.59 -24.44 -18.04
CA ALA A 56 20.91 -25.86 -18.03
C ALA A 56 20.89 -26.47 -19.44
N ILE A 57 19.89 -26.12 -20.27
CA ILE A 57 19.82 -26.54 -21.67
C ILE A 57 21.01 -25.98 -22.46
N TRP A 58 21.34 -24.70 -22.27
CA TRP A 58 22.46 -24.05 -22.97
C TRP A 58 23.80 -24.73 -22.67
N VAL A 59 24.07 -25.02 -21.40
CA VAL A 59 25.27 -25.74 -20.97
C VAL A 59 25.27 -27.16 -21.54
N THR A 60 24.13 -27.87 -21.48
CA THR A 60 24.02 -29.26 -21.98
C THR A 60 24.26 -29.34 -23.49
N LEU A 61 23.67 -28.42 -24.27
CA LEU A 61 23.89 -28.34 -25.73
C LEU A 61 25.35 -28.02 -26.08
N ASN A 62 25.99 -27.10 -25.34
CA ASN A 62 27.40 -26.77 -25.58
C ASN A 62 28.36 -27.92 -25.23
N ILE A 63 28.06 -28.73 -24.21
CA ILE A 63 28.86 -29.91 -23.84
C ILE A 63 28.67 -31.06 -24.83
N VAL A 64 27.44 -31.27 -25.34
CA VAL A 64 27.11 -32.36 -26.26
C VAL A 64 27.51 -32.06 -27.71
N ALA A 65 27.65 -30.78 -28.08
CA ALA A 65 28.07 -30.35 -29.42
C ALA A 65 29.57 -30.62 -29.69
N TRP A 66 29.89 -31.89 -29.97
CA TRP A 66 31.25 -32.43 -30.13
C TRP A 66 32.09 -31.80 -31.27
N PHE A 67 31.47 -31.19 -32.28
CA PHE A 67 32.16 -30.72 -33.51
C PHE A 67 32.24 -29.20 -33.70
N HIS A 68 31.42 -28.41 -33.01
CA HIS A 68 31.42 -26.95 -33.09
C HIS A 68 31.09 -26.37 -31.72
N HIS A 69 32.09 -26.31 -30.84
CA HIS A 69 32.00 -25.61 -29.56
C HIS A 69 31.74 -24.12 -29.84
N TRP A 70 30.47 -23.70 -29.81
CA TRP A 70 30.08 -22.31 -30.01
C TRP A 70 30.45 -21.43 -28.81
N ASP A 71 30.52 -22.01 -27.61
CA ASP A 71 30.99 -21.34 -26.39
C ASP A 71 31.91 -22.29 -25.57
N PRO A 72 33.21 -22.38 -25.92
CA PRO A 72 34.18 -23.19 -25.17
C PRO A 72 34.32 -22.73 -23.72
N TYR A 73 34.67 -23.64 -22.82
CA TYR A 73 34.99 -23.30 -21.42
C TYR A 73 36.04 -22.18 -21.38
N PRO A 74 35.77 -21.02 -20.76
CA PRO A 74 34.90 -20.77 -19.60
C PRO A 74 33.50 -20.15 -19.87
N PHE A 75 32.87 -20.41 -21.03
CA PHE A 75 31.55 -19.89 -21.42
C PHE A 75 31.45 -18.35 -21.45
N ILE A 76 32.27 -17.72 -22.29
CA ILE A 76 32.40 -16.26 -22.36
C ILE A 76 31.11 -15.57 -22.81
N LEU A 77 30.36 -16.18 -23.73
CA LEU A 77 29.12 -15.60 -24.27
C LEU A 77 27.98 -15.66 -23.24
N MET A 78 27.87 -16.78 -22.51
CA MET A 78 26.93 -16.90 -21.40
C MET A 78 27.23 -15.87 -20.31
N ASN A 79 28.51 -15.73 -19.94
CA ASN A 79 28.94 -14.75 -18.94
C ASN A 79 28.56 -13.32 -19.36
N LEU A 80 28.89 -12.93 -20.60
CA LEU A 80 28.56 -11.62 -21.14
C LEU A 80 27.05 -11.35 -21.11
N THR A 81 26.25 -12.32 -21.53
CA THR A 81 24.78 -12.20 -21.58
C THR A 81 24.20 -12.02 -20.17
N LEU A 82 24.67 -12.81 -19.20
CA LEU A 82 24.23 -12.73 -17.80
C LEU A 82 24.65 -11.39 -17.15
N SER A 83 25.87 -10.91 -17.42
CA SER A 83 26.31 -9.60 -16.94
C SER A 83 25.45 -8.47 -17.51
N PHE A 84 25.16 -8.52 -18.82
CA PHE A 84 24.27 -7.53 -19.46
C PHE A 84 22.86 -7.60 -18.86
N GLN A 85 22.30 -8.81 -18.72
CA GLN A 85 20.99 -9.02 -18.11
C GLN A 85 20.93 -8.42 -16.70
N ALA A 86 21.92 -8.69 -15.84
CA ALA A 86 21.97 -8.14 -14.49
C ALA A 86 22.09 -6.61 -14.50
N ALA A 87 22.92 -6.05 -15.38
CA ALA A 87 23.14 -4.61 -15.50
C ALA A 87 21.86 -3.84 -15.88
N TYR A 88 21.01 -4.39 -16.73
CA TYR A 88 19.71 -3.79 -17.07
C TYR A 88 18.62 -4.08 -16.03
N THR A 89 18.68 -5.23 -15.38
CA THR A 89 17.69 -5.65 -14.40
C THR A 89 17.75 -4.79 -13.14
N ALA A 90 18.94 -4.47 -12.63
CA ALA A 90 19.09 -3.72 -11.38
C ALA A 90 18.44 -2.31 -11.43
N PRO A 91 18.67 -1.47 -12.46
CA PRO A 91 17.98 -0.18 -12.59
C PRO A 91 16.48 -0.32 -12.80
N LEU A 92 16.02 -1.31 -13.57
CA LEU A 92 14.58 -1.55 -13.77
C LEU A 92 13.88 -1.91 -12.46
N ILE A 93 14.49 -2.78 -11.66
CA ILE A 93 14.00 -3.11 -10.32
C ILE A 93 14.00 -1.87 -9.44
N MET A 94 15.11 -1.10 -9.43
CA MET A 94 15.22 0.11 -8.61
C MET A 94 14.17 1.17 -8.98
N MET A 95 13.86 1.34 -10.28
CA MET A 95 12.80 2.23 -10.75
C MET A 95 11.43 1.77 -10.27
N SER A 96 11.13 0.47 -10.38
CA SER A 96 9.88 -0.10 -9.87
C SER A 96 9.77 0.02 -8.35
N GLN A 97 10.86 -0.17 -7.62
CA GLN A 97 10.91 -0.03 -6.16
C GLN A 97 10.72 1.42 -5.73
N ASN A 98 11.41 2.38 -6.35
CA ASN A 98 11.27 3.79 -6.04
C ASN A 98 9.84 4.29 -6.28
N ARG A 99 9.18 3.77 -7.32
CA ARG A 99 7.78 4.07 -7.61
C ARG A 99 6.82 3.45 -6.59
N GLN A 100 7.05 2.20 -6.19
CA GLN A 100 6.26 1.57 -5.14
C GLN A 100 6.41 2.33 -3.81
N ALA A 101 7.62 2.73 -3.45
CA ALA A 101 7.86 3.51 -2.23
C ALA A 101 7.16 4.88 -2.24
N GLU A 102 7.08 5.53 -3.41
CA GLU A 102 6.34 6.78 -3.56
C GLU A 102 4.83 6.56 -3.37
N HIS A 103 4.28 5.50 -3.96
CA HIS A 103 2.88 5.10 -3.79
C HIS A 103 2.57 4.79 -2.32
N ASP A 104 3.39 3.95 -1.67
CA ASP A 104 3.26 3.60 -0.25
C ASP A 104 3.32 4.84 0.65
N ARG A 105 4.16 5.85 0.31
CA ARG A 105 4.26 7.11 1.04
C ARG A 105 2.98 7.93 0.96
N ILE A 106 2.37 8.03 -0.22
CA ILE A 106 1.13 8.78 -0.42
C ILE A 106 -0.03 8.08 0.31
N GLU A 107 -0.10 6.75 0.23
CA GLU A 107 -1.10 5.95 0.94
C GLU A 107 -0.97 6.15 2.46
N ALA A 108 0.24 6.03 3.01
CA ALA A 108 0.49 6.27 4.43
C ALA A 108 0.13 7.70 4.88
N HIS A 109 0.37 8.71 4.02
CA HIS A 109 -0.04 10.08 4.30
C HIS A 109 -1.58 10.23 4.33
N ASN A 110 -2.28 9.59 3.40
CA ASN A 110 -3.74 9.61 3.36
C ASN A 110 -4.33 8.93 4.61
N ASP A 111 -3.82 7.75 4.97
CA ASP A 111 -4.21 7.02 6.17
C ASP A 111 -4.00 7.85 7.44
N TYR A 112 -2.89 8.58 7.51
CA TYR A 112 -2.62 9.50 8.63
C TYR A 112 -3.67 10.61 8.73
N LEU A 113 -4.06 11.22 7.60
CA LEU A 113 -5.09 12.25 7.57
C LEU A 113 -6.47 11.71 7.96
N ILE A 114 -6.83 10.53 7.46
CA ILE A 114 -8.07 9.84 7.83
C ILE A 114 -8.07 9.55 9.32
N ASN A 115 -6.97 9.01 9.87
CA ASN A 115 -6.89 8.66 11.29
C ASN A 115 -7.00 9.89 12.20
N GLN A 116 -6.33 11.00 11.87
CA GLN A 116 -6.50 12.27 12.59
C GLN A 116 -7.94 12.78 12.54
N LYS A 117 -8.63 12.59 11.42
CA LYS A 117 -10.02 12.98 11.28
C LYS A 117 -10.93 12.10 12.13
N SER A 118 -10.74 10.78 12.07
CA SER A 118 -11.45 9.81 12.91
C SER A 118 -11.26 10.11 14.40
N GLU A 119 -10.05 10.50 14.82
CA GLU A 119 -9.79 10.91 16.21
C GLU A 119 -10.68 12.11 16.62
N LYS A 120 -10.82 13.13 15.76
CA LYS A 120 -11.69 14.29 16.03
C LYS A 120 -13.16 13.91 16.08
N GLU A 121 -13.61 13.05 15.17
CA GLU A 121 -14.99 12.56 15.14
C GLU A 121 -15.31 11.74 16.40
N ILE A 122 -14.40 10.85 16.82
CA ILE A 122 -14.51 10.09 18.06
C ILE A 122 -14.56 11.03 19.27
N ARG A 123 -13.69 12.05 19.34
CA ARG A 123 -13.71 13.02 20.44
C ARG A 123 -15.05 13.75 20.50
N ALA A 124 -15.62 14.16 19.37
CA ALA A 124 -16.93 14.80 19.34
C ALA A 124 -18.06 13.87 19.84
N ILE A 125 -18.00 12.58 19.50
CA ILE A 125 -18.92 11.56 20.00
C ILE A 125 -18.77 11.39 21.52
N LEU A 126 -17.54 11.30 22.02
CA LEU A 126 -17.27 11.17 23.46
C LEU A 126 -17.79 12.39 24.25
N GLU A 127 -17.63 13.60 23.72
CA GLU A 127 -18.18 14.82 24.32
C GLU A 127 -19.71 14.79 24.37
N HIS A 128 -20.37 14.30 23.30
CA HIS A 128 -21.83 14.13 23.30
C HIS A 128 -22.30 13.07 24.29
N LEU A 129 -21.59 11.94 24.40
CA LEU A 129 -21.91 10.89 25.36
C LEU A 129 -21.79 11.40 26.80
N ALA A 130 -20.70 12.11 27.12
CA ALA A 130 -20.52 12.71 28.44
C ALA A 130 -21.65 13.70 28.80
N ALA A 131 -22.09 14.52 27.84
CA ALA A 131 -23.21 15.43 28.04
C ALA A 131 -24.56 14.68 28.23
N GLN A 132 -24.75 13.55 27.53
CA GLN A 132 -25.92 12.69 27.73
C GLN A 132 -25.92 12.03 29.12
N ASP A 133 -24.77 11.57 29.59
CA ASP A 133 -24.63 10.98 30.93
C ASP A 133 -24.99 11.99 32.03
N GLU A 134 -24.54 13.25 31.91
CA GLU A 134 -24.91 14.32 32.87
C GLU A 134 -26.43 14.58 32.85
N ALA A 135 -27.05 14.63 31.67
CA ALA A 135 -28.49 14.81 31.54
C ALA A 135 -29.30 13.65 32.16
N LEU A 136 -28.83 12.40 31.98
CA LEU A 136 -29.46 11.22 32.56
C LEU A 136 -29.37 11.22 34.09
N LEU A 137 -28.23 11.64 34.65
CA LEU A 137 -28.05 11.78 36.10
C LEU A 137 -28.98 12.84 36.69
N GLU A 138 -29.10 14.01 36.05
CA GLU A 138 -30.01 15.06 36.52
C GLU A 138 -31.48 14.60 36.47
N LEU A 139 -31.88 13.91 35.41
CA LEU A 139 -33.22 13.30 35.32
C LEU A 139 -33.46 12.26 36.40
N HIS A 140 -32.47 11.42 36.70
CA HIS A 140 -32.56 10.41 37.75
C HIS A 140 -32.77 11.04 39.14
N GLU A 141 -31.99 12.07 39.47
CA GLU A 141 -32.12 12.84 40.72
C GLU A 141 -33.50 13.51 40.82
N MET A 142 -33.97 14.16 39.76
CA MET A 142 -35.31 14.78 39.72
C MET A 142 -36.44 13.76 39.96
N LEU A 143 -36.36 12.58 39.33
CA LEU A 143 -37.34 11.51 39.51
C LEU A 143 -37.31 10.95 40.94
N ARG A 144 -36.12 10.85 41.55
CA ARG A 144 -35.95 10.40 42.93
C ARG A 144 -36.53 11.39 43.93
N GLU A 145 -36.27 12.69 43.77
CA GLU A 145 -36.85 13.74 44.62
C GLU A 145 -38.37 13.77 44.53
N LYS A 146 -38.93 13.61 43.32
CA LYS A 146 -40.38 13.60 43.12
C LYS A 146 -41.06 12.40 43.79
N ARG A 147 -40.42 11.23 43.74
CA ARG A 147 -40.90 9.99 44.39
C ARG A 147 -40.82 10.03 45.91
N GLY A 148 -39.87 10.79 46.48
CA GLY A 148 -39.75 10.94 47.94
C GLY A 148 -40.71 11.96 48.56
N LYS A 149 -41.49 12.67 47.74
CA LYS A 149 -42.49 13.68 48.18
C LYS A 149 -43.94 13.18 48.10
N GLU A 150 -44.15 11.98 47.57
CA GLU A 150 -45.43 11.24 47.63
C GLU A 150 -45.40 10.25 48.81
#